data_AF-A0A7S3I1A4-F1
#
_entry.id   AF-A0A7S3I1A4-F1
#
_cell.length_a   1.000
_cell.length_b   1.000
_cell.length_c   1.000
_cell.angle_alpha   90.00
_cell.angle_beta   90.00
_cell.angle_gamma   90.00
#
_symmetry.space_group_name_H-M   'P 1'
#
loop_
_entity.id
_entity.type
_entity.pdbx_description
1 polymer ?
#
loop_
_entity_poly.entity_id
_entity_poly.type
_entity_poly.pdbx_seq_one_letter_code
_entity_poly.pdbx_strand_id
1 'polypeptide(L)'
;MLLCCKSNARKVPINYILLAVFTACWAYMITWICAQYDRTTVLTSALFTAVISITLSVYACFTKADFTKLCGRWTIFALLLIITVQLILSLISMLIFSYSDNWIPLAAGFCVILYGLFLIIDTQ
;
A
#
# COMPACT_ATOMS: atom_id res chain seq x y z
N MET A 1 9.99 12.12 -2.98
CA MET A 1 11.41 12.50 -3.18
C MET A 1 11.93 12.14 -4.59
N LEU A 2 11.68 10.93 -5.12
CA LEU A 2 12.12 10.52 -6.46
C LEU A 2 11.50 11.29 -7.65
N LEU A 3 10.30 11.87 -7.46
CA LEU A 3 9.61 12.67 -8.50
C LEU A 3 10.16 14.09 -8.65
N CYS A 4 10.67 14.72 -7.59
CA CYS A 4 11.22 16.08 -7.62
C CYS A 4 12.63 16.13 -8.24
N CYS A 5 13.39 15.04 -8.13
CA CYS A 5 14.76 14.94 -8.66
C CYS A 5 14.87 13.80 -9.68
N LYS A 6 14.10 13.88 -10.79
CA LYS A 6 14.08 12.84 -11.84
C LYS A 6 15.47 12.50 -12.41
N SER A 7 16.39 13.46 -12.45
CA SER A 7 17.77 13.28 -12.93
C SER A 7 18.61 12.42 -11.98
N ASN A 8 18.44 12.58 -10.67
CA ASN A 8 19.16 11.80 -9.66
C ASN A 8 18.50 10.45 -9.37
N ALA A 9 17.19 10.31 -9.61
CA ALA A 9 16.46 9.05 -9.46
C ALA A 9 16.87 7.96 -10.47
N ARG A 10 17.56 8.30 -11.56
CA ARG A 10 18.02 7.32 -12.57
C ARG A 10 19.52 7.07 -12.57
N LYS A 11 20.28 7.75 -11.70
CA LYS A 11 21.74 7.61 -11.62
C LYS A 11 22.11 6.63 -10.50
N VAL A 12 22.77 5.53 -10.86
CA VAL A 12 23.42 4.62 -9.92
C VAL A 12 24.75 5.26 -9.46
N PRO A 13 25.10 5.25 -8.16
CA PRO A 13 24.44 4.59 -7.04
C PRO A 13 23.43 5.48 -6.28
N ILE A 14 23.30 6.76 -6.64
CA ILE A 14 22.51 7.77 -5.91
C ILE A 14 21.04 7.36 -5.74
N ASN A 15 20.45 6.67 -6.71
CA ASN A 15 19.07 6.16 -6.61
C ASN A 15 18.86 5.24 -5.40
N TYR A 16 19.78 4.30 -5.15
CA TYR A 16 19.66 3.37 -4.02
C TYR A 16 19.77 4.07 -2.67
N ILE A 17 20.66 5.08 -2.57
CA ILE A 17 20.82 5.86 -1.34
C ILE A 17 19.55 6.68 -1.06
N LEU A 18 19.01 7.35 -2.09
CA LEU A 18 17.76 8.11 -1.97
C LEU A 18 16.58 7.21 -1.60
N LEU A 19 16.50 6.02 -2.20
CA LEU A 19 15.48 5.02 -1.88
C LEU A 19 15.62 4.54 -0.43
N ALA A 20 16.82 4.21 0.02
CA ALA A 20 17.07 3.74 1.39
C ALA A 20 16.71 4.79 2.44
N VAL A 21 17.08 6.06 2.22
CA VAL A 21 16.70 7.18 3.11
C VAL A 21 15.19 7.36 3.14
N PHE A 22 14.53 7.33 1.98
CA PHE A 22 13.07 7.42 1.91
C PHE A 22 12.38 6.29 2.68
N THR A 23 12.84 5.04 2.48
CA THR A 23 12.32 3.87 3.19
C THR A 23 12.55 3.97 4.69
N ALA A 24 13.70 4.48 5.14
CA ALA A 24 13.99 4.68 6.56
C ALA A 24 13.06 5.74 7.19
N CYS A 25 12.84 6.86 6.51
CA CYS A 25 11.87 7.88 6.95
C CYS A 25 10.46 7.30 7.04
N TRP A 26 10.07 6.47 6.06
CA TRP A 26 8.77 5.80 6.06
C TRP A 26 8.62 4.80 7.21
N ALA A 27 9.66 4.00 7.47
CA ALA A 27 9.69 3.07 8.59
C ALA A 27 9.59 3.79 9.95
N TYR A 28 10.24 4.95 10.10
CA TYR A 28 10.12 5.78 11.30
C TYR A 28 8.67 6.25 11.54
N MET A 29 7.99 6.73 10.49
CA MET A 29 6.57 7.13 10.60
C MET A 29 5.67 5.95 10.97
N ILE A 30 5.86 4.79 10.34
CA ILE A 30 5.08 3.58 10.65
C ILE A 30 5.31 3.15 12.10
N THR A 31 6.54 3.25 12.61
CA THR A 31 6.87 2.89 14.01
C THR A 31 6.03 3.68 15.01
N TRP A 32 5.85 4.99 14.76
CA TRP A 32 5.00 5.83 15.60
C TRP A 32 3.53 5.37 15.61
N ILE A 33 3.01 4.96 14.45
CA ILE A 33 1.65 4.42 14.31
C ILE A 33 1.54 3.10 15.05
N CYS A 34 2.47 2.18 14.85
CA CYS A 34 2.50 0.87 15.53
C CYS A 34 2.58 1.00 17.05
N ALA A 35 3.20 2.06 17.58
CA ALA A 35 3.25 2.31 19.02
C ALA A 35 1.88 2.61 19.65
N GLN A 36 0.85 2.90 18.85
CA GLN A 36 -0.54 3.12 19.30
C GLN A 36 -1.36 1.82 19.37
N TYR A 37 -0.83 0.68 18.87
CA TYR A 37 -1.54 -0.59 18.79
C TYR A 37 -0.82 -1.69 19.60
N ASP A 38 -1.57 -2.71 19.99
CA ASP A 38 -1.01 -3.86 20.69
C ASP A 38 -0.02 -4.65 19.84
N ARG A 39 1.04 -5.14 20.49
CA ARG A 39 2.12 -5.89 19.83
C ARG A 39 1.62 -7.10 19.05
N THR A 40 0.63 -7.81 19.59
CA THR A 40 0.02 -8.99 18.95
C THR A 40 -0.72 -8.61 17.68
N THR A 41 -1.48 -7.52 17.70
CA THR A 41 -2.21 -7.00 16.53
C THR A 41 -1.27 -6.52 15.43
N VAL A 42 -0.19 -5.82 15.81
CA VAL A 42 0.82 -5.33 14.86
C VAL A 42 1.58 -6.49 14.21
N LEU A 43 2.01 -7.48 14.98
CA LEU A 43 2.74 -8.64 14.44
C LEU A 43 1.86 -9.52 13.55
N THR A 44 0.62 -9.77 13.97
CA THR A 44 -0.31 -10.59 13.18
C THR A 44 -0.67 -9.89 11.86
N SER A 45 -0.98 -8.60 11.88
CA SER A 45 -1.25 -7.82 10.66
C SER A 45 -0.04 -7.80 9.71
N ALA A 46 1.17 -7.56 10.23
CA ALA A 46 2.38 -7.57 9.42
C ALA A 46 2.62 -8.94 8.75
N LEU A 47 2.42 -10.04 9.48
CA LEU A 47 2.53 -11.40 8.94
C LEU A 47 1.50 -11.66 7.84
N PHE A 48 0.23 -11.32 8.07
CA PHE A 48 -0.81 -11.51 7.05
C PHE A 48 -0.54 -10.68 5.79
N THR A 49 -0.15 -9.41 5.94
CA THR A 49 0.21 -8.57 4.78
C THR A 49 1.39 -9.16 4.01
N ALA A 50 2.44 -9.62 4.70
CA ALA A 50 3.58 -10.26 4.06
C ALA A 50 3.19 -11.52 3.28
N VAL A 51 2.38 -12.40 3.89
CA VAL A 51 1.92 -13.65 3.26
C VAL A 51 1.06 -13.35 2.03
N ILE A 52 0.10 -12.44 2.13
CA ILE A 52 -0.78 -12.06 1.00
C ILE A 52 0.06 -11.44 -0.12
N SER A 53 0.94 -10.49 0.19
CA SER A 53 1.78 -9.84 -0.82
C SER A 53 2.69 -10.84 -1.55
N ILE A 54 3.34 -11.76 -0.83
CA ILE A 54 4.19 -12.79 -1.45
C ILE A 54 3.34 -13.74 -2.30
N THR A 55 2.21 -14.21 -1.78
CA THR A 55 1.34 -15.16 -2.48
C THR A 55 0.80 -14.58 -3.78
N LEU A 56 0.31 -13.32 -3.75
CA LEU A 56 -0.19 -12.64 -4.94
C LEU A 56 0.94 -12.31 -5.93
N SER A 57 2.13 -11.92 -5.45
CA SER A 57 3.29 -11.69 -6.31
C SER A 57 3.69 -12.96 -7.06
N VAL A 58 3.79 -14.08 -6.34
CA VAL A 58 4.10 -15.40 -6.92
C VAL A 58 3.03 -15.78 -7.95
N TYR A 59 1.75 -15.65 -7.59
CA TYR A 59 0.64 -15.91 -8.52
C TYR A 59 0.75 -15.08 -9.80
N ALA A 60 1.04 -13.79 -9.69
CA ALA A 60 1.20 -12.88 -10.81
C ALA A 60 2.37 -13.27 -11.73
N CYS A 61 3.49 -13.74 -11.17
CA CYS A 61 4.64 -14.21 -11.95
C CYS A 61 4.37 -15.50 -12.74
N PHE A 62 3.47 -16.38 -12.26
CA PHE A 62 3.19 -17.66 -12.90
C PHE A 62 1.95 -17.66 -13.80
N THR A 63 1.06 -16.68 -13.66
CA THR A 63 -0.18 -16.65 -14.44
C THR A 63 0.06 -16.14 -15.86
N LYS A 64 -0.63 -16.74 -16.84
CA LYS A 64 -0.60 -16.34 -18.26
C LYS A 64 -1.73 -15.37 -18.64
N ALA A 65 -2.55 -14.98 -17.67
CA ALA A 65 -3.60 -14.00 -17.86
C ALA A 65 -2.98 -12.59 -17.87
N ASP A 66 -3.07 -11.89 -19.01
CA ASP A 66 -2.58 -10.51 -19.18
C ASP A 66 -3.56 -9.50 -18.53
N PHE A 67 -3.50 -9.29 -17.21
CA PHE A 67 -4.31 -8.24 -16.58
C PHE A 67 -3.82 -6.83 -16.93
N THR A 68 -2.53 -6.67 -17.27
CA THR A 68 -1.90 -5.40 -17.65
C THR A 68 -2.49 -4.79 -18.93
N LYS A 69 -2.95 -5.61 -19.89
CA LYS A 69 -3.58 -5.11 -21.14
C LYS A 69 -5.02 -4.65 -20.94
N LEU A 70 -5.78 -5.31 -20.05
CA LEU A 70 -7.14 -4.90 -19.69
C LEU A 70 -7.15 -3.69 -18.73
N CYS A 71 -6.18 -3.61 -17.82
CA CYS A 71 -6.14 -2.61 -16.74
C CYS A 71 -5.03 -1.55 -16.85
N GLY A 72 -4.20 -1.53 -17.91
CA GLY A 72 -3.02 -0.65 -17.97
C GLY A 72 -3.29 0.86 -17.94
N ARG A 73 -4.50 1.31 -18.31
CA ARG A 73 -4.95 2.70 -18.11
C ARG A 73 -5.54 2.92 -16.70
N TRP A 74 -6.04 1.84 -16.11
CA TRP A 74 -6.74 1.83 -14.83
C TRP A 74 -5.80 1.71 -13.64
N THR A 75 -4.53 1.36 -13.82
CA THR A 75 -3.53 1.27 -12.73
C THR A 75 -3.32 2.61 -12.01
N ILE A 76 -3.18 3.69 -12.78
CA ILE A 76 -3.06 5.05 -12.22
C ILE A 76 -4.37 5.45 -11.51
N PHE A 77 -5.51 5.09 -12.10
CA PHE A 77 -6.82 5.30 -11.47
C PHE A 77 -7.02 4.48 -10.21
N ALA A 78 -6.54 3.24 -10.15
CA ALA A 78 -6.63 2.34 -9.00
C ALA A 78 -5.76 2.84 -7.85
N LEU A 79 -4.54 3.30 -8.14
CA LEU A 79 -3.65 3.90 -7.14
C LEU A 79 -4.24 5.22 -6.59
N LEU A 80 -4.79 6.07 -7.47
CA LEU A 80 -5.51 7.27 -7.05
C LEU A 80 -6.78 6.95 -6.24
N LEU A 81 -7.52 5.90 -6.61
CA LEU A 81 -8.72 5.46 -5.90
C LEU A 81 -8.36 4.95 -4.51
N ILE A 82 -7.33 4.11 -4.36
CA ILE A 82 -6.86 3.64 -3.05
C ILE A 82 -6.48 4.82 -2.16
N ILE A 83 -5.70 5.78 -2.68
CA ILE A 83 -5.26 6.95 -1.90
C ILE A 83 -6.44 7.85 -1.52
N THR A 84 -7.34 8.14 -2.46
CA THR A 84 -8.49 9.04 -2.23
C THR A 84 -9.53 8.40 -1.32
N VAL A 85 -9.86 7.12 -1.51
CA VAL A 85 -10.77 6.38 -0.62
C VAL A 85 -10.20 6.30 0.78
N GLN A 86 -8.90 5.97 0.94
CA GLN A 86 -8.28 5.91 2.26
C GLN A 86 -8.30 7.27 2.97
N LEU A 87 -7.99 8.36 2.25
CA LEU A 87 -8.02 9.71 2.80
C LEU A 87 -9.44 10.12 3.20
N ILE A 88 -10.42 9.95 2.32
CA ILE A 88 -11.82 10.30 2.59
C ILE A 88 -12.35 9.51 3.78
N LEU A 89 -12.06 8.21 3.85
CA LEU A 89 -12.56 7.35 4.92
C LEU A 89 -11.89 7.67 6.26
N SER A 90 -10.60 8.00 6.26
CA SER A 90 -9.91 8.49 7.46
C SER A 90 -10.46 9.84 7.94
N LEU A 91 -10.76 10.78 7.02
CA LEU A 91 -11.35 12.08 7.36
C LEU A 91 -12.79 11.95 7.90
N ILE A 92 -13.60 11.07 7.32
CA ILE A 92 -14.96 10.79 7.80
C ILE A 92 -14.94 10.18 9.21
N SER A 93 -13.99 9.27 9.49
CA SER A 93 -13.83 8.69 10.83
C SER A 93 -13.41 9.71 11.89
N MET A 94 -12.73 10.79 11.50
CA MET A 94 -12.33 11.86 12.42
C MET A 94 -13.45 12.89 12.66
N LEU A 95 -14.38 13.06 11.71
CA LEU A 95 -15.35 14.16 11.71
C LEU A 95 -16.79 13.76 12.08
N ILE A 96 -17.23 12.55 11.74
CA ILE A 96 -18.68 12.21 11.75
C ILE A 96 -18.98 11.00 12.62
N PHE A 97 -18.15 9.96 12.56
CA PHE A 97 -18.39 8.73 13.30
C PHE A 97 -17.43 8.65 14.49
N SER A 98 -17.95 8.69 15.72
CA SER A 98 -17.23 8.04 16.83
C SER A 98 -16.86 6.63 16.38
N TYR A 99 -15.61 6.22 16.69
CA TYR A 99 -15.03 4.92 16.38
C TYR A 99 -16.05 3.81 16.69
N SER A 100 -16.82 3.41 15.68
CA SER A 100 -17.87 2.41 15.84
C SER A 100 -17.29 1.10 15.34
N ASP A 101 -17.37 0.08 16.21
CA ASP A 101 -16.61 -1.17 16.09
C ASP A 101 -16.79 -1.88 14.74
N ASN A 102 -17.91 -1.65 14.05
CA ASN A 102 -18.26 -2.40 12.85
C ASN A 102 -17.84 -1.73 11.52
N TRP A 103 -17.70 -0.41 11.47
CA TRP A 103 -17.49 0.30 10.20
C TRP A 103 -16.05 0.29 9.71
N ILE A 104 -15.11 0.37 10.65
CA ILE A 104 -13.67 0.40 10.40
C ILE A 104 -13.16 -0.92 9.80
N PRO A 105 -13.48 -2.11 10.35
CA PRO A 105 -13.01 -3.36 9.76
C PRO A 105 -13.58 -3.62 8.36
N LEU A 106 -14.82 -3.22 8.09
CA LEU A 106 -15.44 -3.37 6.78
C LEU A 106 -14.73 -2.53 5.72
N ALA A 107 -14.40 -1.28 6.04
CA ALA A 107 -13.66 -0.42 5.14
C ALA A 107 -12.20 -0.87 4.96
N ALA A 108 -11.56 -1.37 6.02
CA ALA A 108 -10.22 -1.96 5.93
C ALA A 108 -10.20 -3.18 5.00
N GLY A 109 -11.21 -4.06 5.08
CA GLY A 109 -11.34 -5.21 4.18
C GLY A 109 -11.45 -4.79 2.71
N PHE A 110 -12.24 -3.77 2.41
CA PHE A 110 -12.34 -3.22 1.05
C PHE A 110 -10.99 -2.68 0.55
N CYS A 111 -10.24 -1.98 1.39
CA CYS A 111 -8.92 -1.45 1.05
C CYS A 111 -7.90 -2.57 0.76
N VAL A 112 -7.93 -3.66 1.53
CA VAL A 112 -7.04 -4.82 1.30
C VAL A 112 -7.31 -5.49 -0.06
N ILE A 113 -8.58 -5.61 -0.45
CA ILE A 113 -8.95 -6.18 -1.77
C ILE A 113 -8.41 -5.29 -2.90
N LEU A 114 -8.61 -3.97 -2.81
CA LEU A 114 -8.10 -3.03 -3.80
C LEU A 114 -6.56 -3.06 -3.87
N TYR A 115 -5.89 -3.13 -2.72
CA TYR A 115 -4.43 -3.27 -2.65
C TYR A 115 -3.95 -4.57 -3.30
N GLY A 116 -4.64 -5.70 -3.08
CA GLY A 116 -4.30 -6.98 -3.72
C GLY A 116 -4.42 -6.92 -5.25
N LEU A 117 -5.50 -6.32 -5.77
CA LEU A 117 -5.65 -6.10 -7.21
C LEU A 117 -4.55 -5.22 -7.78
N PHE A 118 -4.21 -4.13 -7.08
CA PHE A 118 -3.11 -3.25 -7.46
C PHE A 118 -1.78 -4.02 -7.52
N LEU A 119 -1.50 -4.85 -6.51
CA LEU A 119 -0.27 -5.62 -6.43
C LEU A 119 -0.12 -6.57 -7.62
N ILE A 120 -1.18 -7.32 -7.98
CA ILE A 120 -1.15 -8.21 -9.16
C ILE A 120 -0.79 -7.42 -10.42
N ILE A 121 -1.41 -6.26 -10.64
CA ILE A 121 -1.16 -5.46 -11.86
C ILE A 121 0.24 -4.83 -11.84
N ASP A 122 0.78 -4.44 -10.68
CA ASP A 122 2.13 -3.88 -10.57
C ASP A 122 3.21 -4.95 -10.84
N THR A 123 2.97 -6.20 -10.41
CA THR A 123 3.89 -7.32 -10.61
C THR A 123 3.85 -7.94 -12.01
N GLN A 124 2.82 -7.67 -12.82
CA GLN A 124 2.64 -8.17 -14.19
C GLN A 124 3.02 -7.15 -15.26
#